data_AF-A0A367J864-F1
#
_entry.id   AF-A0A367J864-F1
#
_cell.length_a   1.000
_cell.length_b   1.000
_cell.length_c   1.000
_cell.angle_alpha   90.00
_cell.angle_beta   90.00
_cell.angle_gamma   90.00
#
_symmetry.space_group_name_H-M   'P 1'
#
loop_
_entity.id
_entity.type
_entity.pdbx_description
1 polymer ?
#
loop_
_entity_poly.entity_id
_entity_poly.type
_entity_poly.pdbx_seq_one_letter_code
_entity_poly.pdbx_strand_id
1 'polypeptide(L)' 'MGAYKYLEELARKKQSDVSRFLLRVRCWEYRQLNVIHRASRPSRPDKARRLGYKAKQGYVIYRIRVRRGG' A
#
# COMPACT_ATOMS: atom_id res chain seq x y z
N MET A 1 14.62 -7.51 -16.49
CA MET A 1 13.87 -6.60 -15.59
C MET A 1 12.70 -7.35 -14.99
N GLY A 2 12.58 -7.45 -13.67
CA GLY A 2 11.46 -8.14 -13.02
C GLY A 2 10.23 -7.25 -12.82
N ALA A 3 9.04 -7.84 -12.65
CA ALA A 3 7.78 -7.12 -12.45
C ALA A 3 7.83 -6.07 -11.32
N TYR A 4 8.59 -6.34 -10.24
CA TYR A 4 8.76 -5.39 -9.13
C TYR A 4 9.43 -4.08 -9.54
N LYS A 5 10.31 -4.10 -10.55
CA LYS A 5 10.95 -2.87 -11.04
C LYS A 5 9.93 -1.91 -11.66
N TYR A 6 8.99 -2.43 -12.46
CA TYR A 6 7.91 -1.63 -13.04
C TYR A 6 6.92 -1.11 -11.98
N LEU A 7 6.61 -1.92 -10.97
CA LEU A 7 5.79 -1.49 -9.83
C LEU A 7 6.45 -0.35 -9.06
N GLU A 8 7.78 -0.40 -8.89
CA GLU A 8 8.54 0.68 -8.27
C GLU A 8 8.46 1.97 -9.09
N GLU A 9 8.71 1.90 -10.40
CA GLU A 9 8.66 3.06 -11.30
C GLU A 9 7.26 3.70 -11.36
N LEU A 10 6.20 2.88 -11.44
CA LEU A 10 4.82 3.37 -11.40
C LEU A 10 4.55 4.15 -10.12
N ALA A 11 5.04 3.65 -8.99
CA ALA A 11 4.83 4.27 -7.70
C ALA A 11 5.73 5.48 -7.42
N ARG A 12 6.77 5.74 -8.24
CA ARG A 12 7.51 7.01 -8.25
C ARG A 12 6.65 8.12 -8.88
N LYS A 13 5.90 7.80 -9.95
CA LYS A 13 4.98 8.73 -10.63
C LYS A 13 3.61 8.81 -9.94
N LYS A 14 3.57 9.32 -8.70
CA LYS A 14 2.32 9.42 -7.90
C LYS A 14 1.28 10.38 -8.47
N GLN A 15 1.72 11.37 -9.25
CA GLN A 15 0.85 12.34 -9.91
C GLN A 15 0.32 11.87 -11.27
N SER A 16 0.60 10.65 -11.73
CA SER A 16 -0.07 10.13 -12.93
C SER A 16 -1.57 9.94 -12.68
N ASP A 17 -2.39 10.02 -13.73
CA ASP A 17 -3.85 9.88 -13.61
C ASP A 17 -4.24 8.51 -13.05
N VAL A 18 -3.55 7.45 -13.49
CA VAL A 18 -3.73 6.09 -12.98
C VAL A 18 -3.47 6.02 -11.48
N SER A 19 -2.33 6.56 -11.02
CA SER A 19 -1.98 6.56 -9.60
C SER A 19 -2.97 7.38 -8.77
N ARG A 20 -3.35 8.57 -9.25
CA ARG A 20 -4.32 9.44 -8.56
C ARG A 20 -5.69 8.77 -8.45
N PHE A 21 -6.16 8.13 -9.50
CA PHE A 21 -7.42 7.37 -9.50
C PHE A 21 -7.39 6.24 -8.46
N LEU A 22 -6.37 5.37 -8.53
CA LEU A 22 -6.23 4.24 -7.60
C LEU A 22 -6.11 4.69 -6.15
N LEU A 23 -5.35 5.76 -5.88
CA LEU A 23 -5.20 6.30 -4.54
C LEU A 23 -6.50 6.91 -4.02
N ARG A 24 -7.28 7.60 -4.86
CA ARG A 24 -8.57 8.19 -4.47
C ARG A 24 -9.56 7.11 -4.02
N VAL A 25 -9.72 6.04 -4.81
CA VAL A 25 -10.61 4.92 -4.49
C VAL A 25 -10.17 4.26 -3.18
N ARG A 26 -8.89 3.92 -3.03
CA ARG A 26 -8.37 3.31 -1.80
C ARG A 26 -8.54 4.20 -0.57
N CYS A 27 -8.30 5.50 -0.70
CA CYS A 27 -8.51 6.44 0.40
C CYS A 27 -9.98 6.57 0.80
N TRP A 28 -10.93 6.35 -0.11
CA TRP A 28 -12.35 6.27 0.25
C TRP A 28 -12.63 4.97 1.02
N GLU A 29 -12.17 3.82 0.54
CA GLU A 29 -12.35 2.53 1.24
C GLU A 29 -11.76 2.58 2.66
N TYR A 30 -10.53 3.07 2.81
CA TYR A 30 -9.85 3.11 4.12
C TYR A 30 -10.50 4.07 5.13
N ARG A 31 -11.31 5.03 4.67
CA ARG A 31 -12.05 5.92 5.57
C ARG A 31 -13.21 5.21 6.26
N GLN A 32 -13.80 4.21 5.60
CA GLN A 32 -14.91 3.41 6.13
C GLN A 32 -14.45 2.34 7.13
N LEU A 33 -13.16 2.00 7.12
CA LEU A 33 -12.59 0.98 8.01
C LEU A 33 -12.14 1.56 9.36
N ASN A 34 -12.00 0.67 10.34
CA ASN A 34 -11.49 0.99 11.68
C ASN A 34 -10.08 1.57 11.64
N VAL A 35 -9.71 2.31 12.71
CA VAL A 35 -8.41 3.01 12.83
C VAL A 35 -7.24 2.06 12.62
N ILE A 36 -7.30 0.89 13.24
CA ILE A 36 -6.35 -0.21 13.08
C ILE A 36 -7.14 -1.42 12.58
N HIS A 37 -6.73 -1.99 11.45
CA HIS A 37 -7.33 -3.21 10.94
C HIS A 37 -6.29 -4.04 10.16
N ARG A 38 -6.49 -5.36 10.15
CA ARG A 38 -5.63 -6.29 9.42
C ARG A 38 -5.88 -6.20 7.93
N ALA A 39 -4.82 -6.14 7.12
CA ALA A 39 -4.90 -6.30 5.68
C ALA A 39 -4.51 -7.73 5.28
N SER A 40 -5.26 -8.33 4.35
CA SER A 40 -4.98 -9.68 3.85
C SER A 40 -3.66 -9.75 3.06
N ARG A 41 -3.31 -8.68 2.36
CA ARG A 41 -2.09 -8.57 1.53
C ARG A 41 -1.52 -7.15 1.53
N PRO A 42 -0.21 -6.98 1.31
CA PRO A 42 0.38 -5.64 1.21
C PRO A 42 -0.16 -4.90 -0.01
N SER A 43 -0.60 -3.64 0.18
CA SER A 43 -1.05 -2.79 -0.95
C SER A 43 0.08 -2.40 -1.91
N ARG A 44 1.33 -2.50 -1.45
CA ARG A 44 2.57 -2.30 -2.23
C ARG A 44 3.52 -3.48 -2.00
N PRO A 45 3.41 -4.56 -2.80
CA PRO A 45 4.24 -5.74 -2.63
C PRO A 45 5.72 -5.48 -2.95
N ASP A 46 6.01 -4.56 -3.87
CA ASP A 46 7.36 -4.06 -4.19
C ASP A 46 8.06 -3.48 -2.95
N LYS A 47 7.39 -2.54 -2.26
CA LYS A 47 7.95 -1.87 -1.09
C LYS A 47 8.00 -2.81 0.11
N ALA A 48 6.96 -3.62 0.31
CA ALA A 48 6.91 -4.58 1.41
C ALA A 48 8.08 -5.57 1.32
N ARG A 49 8.33 -6.13 0.14
CA ARG A 49 9.43 -7.09 -0.06
C ARG A 49 10.81 -6.47 0.21
N ARG A 50 11.03 -5.22 -0.22
CA ARG A 50 12.26 -4.47 0.08
C ARG A 50 12.46 -4.23 1.59
N LEU A 51 11.37 -4.09 2.34
CA LEU A 51 11.40 -3.95 3.81
C LEU A 51 11.46 -5.30 4.55
N GLY A 52 11.66 -6.41 3.85
CA GLY A 52 11.83 -7.73 4.45
C GLY A 52 10.55 -8.56 4.59
N TYR A 53 9.40 -8.09 4.07
CA TYR A 53 8.20 -8.93 3.99
C TYR A 53 8.45 -10.15 3.10
N LYS A 54 8.12 -11.33 3.63
CA LYS A 54 8.10 -12.59 2.89
C LYS A 54 6.67 -13.14 2.91
N ALA A 55 6.20 -13.64 1.77
CA ALA A 55 4.90 -14.30 1.67
C ALA A 55 4.99 -15.72 2.25
N LYS A 56 5.11 -15.80 3.57
CA LYS A 56 5.18 -17.04 4.35
C LYS A 56 4.33 -16.89 5.62
N GLN A 57 3.92 -18.01 6.21
CA GLN A 57 3.20 -18.00 7.48
C GLN A 57 4.03 -17.28 8.56
N GLY A 58 3.34 -16.62 9.49
CA GLY A 58 3.95 -15.77 10.52
C GLY A 58 4.15 -14.30 10.12
N TYR A 59 4.03 -13.94 8.84
CA TYR A 59 4.03 -12.53 8.41
C TYR A 59 2.61 -11.99 8.33
N VAL A 60 2.36 -10.85 8.98
CA VAL A 60 1.07 -10.15 8.95
C VAL A 60 1.26 -8.69 8.58
N ILE A 61 0.26 -8.11 7.93
CA ILE A 61 0.23 -6.69 7.57
C ILE A 61 -1.00 -6.07 8.22
N TYR A 62 -0.78 -4.98 8.94
CA TYR A 62 -1.85 -4.12 9.46
C TYR A 62 -1.82 -2.78 8.75
N ARG A 63 -2.99 -2.15 8.65
CA ARG A 63 -3.15 -0.77 8.21
C ARG A 63 -3.58 0.07 9.40
N ILE A 64 -2.97 1.24 9.52
CA ILE A 64 -3.27 2.23 10.54
C ILE A 64 -3.45 3.59 9.90
N ARG A 65 -4.43 4.35 10.38
CA ARG A 65 -4.59 5.77 10.02
C ARG A 65 -4.19 6.67 11.19
N VAL A 66 -3.52 7.76 10.87
CA VAL A 66 -3.17 8.82 11.83
C VAL A 66 -3.79 10.12 11.32
N ARG A 67 -4.33 10.94 12.23
CA ARG A 67 -4.89 12.25 11.87
C ARG A 67 -3.76 13.15 11.34
N ARG A 68 -4.05 13.95 10.32
CA ARG A 68 -3.14 15.00 9.86
C ARG A 68 -3.35 16.24 10.75
N GLY A 69 -2.29 17.00 10.97
CA GLY A 69 -2.29 18.11 11.94
C GLY A 69 -1.75 17.68 13.30
N GLY A 70 -1.14 18.62 14.03
CA GLY A 70 -0.70 18.46 15.42
C GLY A 70 -1.76 18.96 16.38
#